data_AF-A0A838K2Z2-F1
#
_entry.id   AF-A0A838K2Z2-F1
#
_cell.length_a   1.000
_cell.length_b   1.000
_cell.length_c   1.000
_cell.angle_alpha   90.00
_cell.angle_beta   90.00
_cell.angle_gamma   90.00
#
_symmetry.space_group_name_H-M   'P 1'
#
loop_
_entity.id
_entity.type
_entity.pdbx_description
1 polymer ?
#
loop_
_entity_poly.entity_id
_entity_poly.type
_entity_poly.pdbx_seq_one_letter_code
_entity_poly.pdbx_strand_id
1 'polypeptide(L)'
;MADAFDEQLVSLGFAAVQKDRRGVRQFARRPNRYLTEWVHDDGRELLFTWEFDLGEFCSAVGWQIGAAEHSFQILYPQFDVRIGRDVDAVALELQRLEQRLNGLDLADPAL
;
A
#
# COMPACT_ATOMS: atom_id res chain seq x y z
N MET A 1 10.13 20.92 14.25
CA MET A 1 11.03 20.70 13.10
C MET A 1 10.45 19.53 12.35
N ALA A 2 10.14 19.68 11.05
CA ALA A 2 9.79 18.52 10.24
C ALA A 2 11.04 17.64 10.15
N ASP A 3 10.84 16.33 10.26
CA ASP A 3 11.90 15.34 10.11
C ASP A 3 12.30 15.27 8.63
N ALA A 4 13.60 15.26 8.31
CA ALA A 4 14.07 15.23 6.93
C ALA A 4 13.54 14.01 6.17
N PHE A 5 13.31 12.89 6.87
CA PHE A 5 12.70 11.71 6.29
C PHE A 5 11.23 11.91 5.91
N ASP A 6 10.48 12.69 6.71
CA ASP A 6 9.07 12.98 6.42
C ASP A 6 8.95 13.81 5.13
N GLU A 7 9.86 14.79 4.92
CA GLU A 7 9.93 15.57 3.68
C GLU A 7 10.27 14.70 2.45
N GLN A 8 11.15 13.72 2.63
CA GLN A 8 11.48 12.74 1.60
C GLN A 8 10.29 11.82 1.27
N LEU A 9 9.50 11.38 2.25
CA LEU A 9 8.27 10.65 1.98
C LEU A 9 7.25 11.50 1.20
N VAL A 10 7.15 12.79 1.51
CA VAL A 10 6.28 13.71 0.75
C VAL A 10 6.71 13.81 -0.72
N SER A 11 8.02 13.80 -1.01
CA SER A 11 8.49 13.83 -2.40
C SER A 11 8.14 12.55 -3.17
N LEU A 12 7.98 11.42 -2.49
CA LEU A 12 7.42 10.18 -3.06
C LEU A 12 5.89 10.21 -3.22
N GLY A 13 5.21 11.24 -2.70
CA GLY A 13 3.76 11.39 -2.77
C GLY A 13 3.00 10.83 -1.58
N PHE A 14 3.70 10.49 -0.48
CA PHE A 14 3.04 10.14 0.77
C PHE A 14 2.57 11.39 1.52
N ALA A 15 1.42 11.29 2.18
CA ALA A 15 0.90 12.29 3.10
C ALA A 15 0.78 11.68 4.50
N ALA A 16 1.13 12.46 5.54
CA ALA A 16 0.93 12.05 6.92
C ALA A 16 -0.58 11.94 7.22
N VAL A 17 -1.00 10.81 7.79
CA VAL A 17 -2.40 10.53 8.11
C VAL A 17 -2.65 10.74 9.59
N GLN A 18 -2.05 9.90 10.44
CA GLN A 18 -2.23 9.93 11.89
C GLN A 18 -0.98 9.42 12.62
N LYS A 19 -0.90 9.70 13.92
CA LYS A 19 0.01 9.04 14.85
C LYS A 19 -0.83 8.15 15.75
N ASP A 20 -0.51 6.86 15.81
CA ASP A 20 -1.24 5.93 16.65
C ASP A 20 -0.95 6.15 18.15
N ARG A 21 -1.68 5.45 19.03
CA ARG A 21 -1.51 5.55 20.50
C ARG A 21 -0.14 5.08 21.00
N ARG A 22 0.60 4.29 20.20
CA ARG A 22 1.94 3.79 20.51
C ARG A 22 3.04 4.70 19.95
N GLY A 23 2.65 5.74 19.23
CA GLY A 23 3.54 6.74 18.66
C GLY A 23 4.02 6.42 17.25
N VAL A 24 3.49 5.37 16.62
CA VAL A 24 3.78 5.03 15.22
C VAL A 24 3.15 6.08 14.32
N ARG A 25 3.96 6.70 13.46
CA ARG A 25 3.48 7.67 12.46
C ARG A 25 3.04 6.91 11.22
N GLN A 26 1.87 7.23 10.69
CA GLN A 26 1.33 6.61 9.49
C GLN A 26 1.32 7.62 8.35
N PHE A 27 1.81 7.18 7.21
CA PHE A 27 1.78 7.92 5.96
C PHE A 27 1.08 7.08 4.89
N ALA A 28 0.30 7.73 4.04
CA ALA A 28 -0.42 7.08 2.96
C ALA A 28 -0.13 7.75 1.61
N ARG A 29 -0.03 6.94 0.57
CA ARG A 29 0.02 7.36 -0.83
C ARG A 29 -1.10 6.64 -1.58
N ARG A 30 -1.82 7.36 -2.43
CA ARG A 30 -2.90 6.80 -3.26
C ARG A 30 -2.56 7.02 -4.74
N PRO A 31 -1.85 6.09 -5.40
CA PRO A 31 -1.49 6.27 -6.82
C PRO A 31 -2.71 6.21 -7.75
N ASN A 32 -3.83 5.61 -7.30
CA ASN A 32 -5.12 5.68 -7.98
C ASN A 32 -6.27 5.56 -6.95
N ARG A 33 -7.53 5.53 -7.42
CA ARG A 33 -8.70 5.48 -6.52
C ARG A 33 -8.81 4.19 -5.69
N TYR A 34 -8.25 3.07 -6.17
CA TYR A 34 -8.41 1.75 -5.58
C TYR A 34 -7.23 1.32 -4.71
N LEU A 35 -6.01 1.79 -5.03
CA LEU A 35 -4.79 1.40 -4.33
C LEU A 35 -4.41 2.45 -3.27
N THR A 36 -4.16 1.99 -2.05
CA THR A 36 -3.54 2.77 -0.98
C THR A 36 -2.27 2.07 -0.52
N GLU A 37 -1.17 2.80 -0.52
CA GLU A 37 0.14 2.36 -0.03
C GLU A 37 0.39 3.02 1.32
N TRP A 38 0.90 2.26 2.28
CA TRP A 38 1.08 2.69 3.65
C TRP A 38 2.53 2.53 4.09
N VAL A 39 3.02 3.53 4.82
CA VAL A 39 4.28 3.47 5.56
C VAL A 39 3.97 3.74 7.03
N HIS A 40 4.29 2.80 7.90
CA HIS A 40 4.22 2.96 9.35
C HIS A 40 5.63 3.10 9.91
N ASP A 41 5.92 4.22 10.54
CA ASP A 41 7.23 4.56 11.11
C ASP A 41 7.17 4.53 12.64
N ASP A 42 7.86 3.55 13.24
CA ASP A 42 7.99 3.42 14.70
C ASP A 42 9.19 4.21 15.29
N GLY A 43 9.93 4.92 14.43
CA GLY A 43 11.13 5.68 14.74
C GLY A 43 12.43 4.90 14.58
N ARG A 44 12.39 3.58 14.33
CA ARG A 44 13.56 2.72 14.10
C ARG A 44 13.49 2.04 12.74
N GLU A 45 12.36 1.41 12.45
CA GLU A 45 12.09 0.70 11.20
C GLU A 45 10.78 1.19 10.60
N LEU A 46 10.60 0.89 9.32
CA LEU A 46 9.34 1.11 8.64
C LEU A 46 8.66 -0.23 8.40
N LEU A 47 7.34 -0.22 8.49
CA LEU A 47 6.48 -1.25 7.93
C LEU A 47 5.83 -0.69 6.66
N PHE A 48 6.14 -1.29 5.52
CA PHE A 48 5.49 -1.01 4.25
C PHE A 48 4.38 -2.03 3.99
N THR A 49 3.19 -1.54 3.66
CA THR A 49 2.04 -2.36 3.29
C THR A 49 1.17 -1.64 2.26
N TRP A 50 0.17 -2.33 1.71
CA TRP A 50 -0.75 -1.76 0.74
C TRP A 50 -2.11 -2.46 0.79
N GLU A 51 -3.13 -1.75 0.36
CA GLU A 51 -4.50 -2.24 0.28
C GLU A 51 -5.08 -1.82 -1.08
N PHE A 52 -5.75 -2.75 -1.76
CA PHE A 52 -6.46 -2.50 -3.00
C PHE A 52 -7.95 -2.82 -2.82
N ASP A 53 -8.81 -1.85 -3.07
CA ASP A 53 -10.26 -2.02 -3.01
C ASP A 53 -10.76 -2.83 -4.21
N LEU A 54 -10.68 -4.15 -4.07
CA LEU A 54 -11.02 -5.10 -5.12
C LEU A 54 -12.52 -5.11 -5.39
N GLY A 55 -13.35 -4.99 -4.35
CA GLY A 55 -14.80 -4.90 -4.48
C GLY A 55 -15.22 -3.70 -5.31
N GLU A 56 -14.72 -2.51 -4.97
CA GLU A 56 -15.02 -1.28 -5.73
C GLU A 56 -14.47 -1.35 -7.16
N PHE A 57 -13.27 -1.90 -7.37
CA PHE A 57 -12.69 -2.09 -8.70
C PHE A 57 -13.58 -3.00 -9.57
N CYS A 58 -13.89 -4.21 -9.08
CA CYS A 58 -14.72 -5.18 -9.81
C CYS A 58 -16.10 -4.60 -10.12
N SER A 59 -16.74 -3.94 -9.16
CA SER A 59 -18.02 -3.27 -9.37
C SER A 59 -17.93 -2.23 -10.49
N ALA A 60 -16.88 -1.41 -10.50
CA ALA A 60 -16.70 -0.35 -11.49
C ALA A 60 -16.44 -0.86 -12.92
N VAL A 61 -15.90 -2.07 -13.09
CA VAL A 61 -15.70 -2.71 -14.41
C VAL A 61 -16.81 -3.69 -14.79
N GLY A 62 -17.89 -3.75 -14.00
CA GLY A 62 -19.06 -4.61 -14.27
C GLY A 62 -18.85 -6.08 -13.92
N TRP A 63 -17.87 -6.40 -13.06
CA TRP A 63 -17.60 -7.74 -12.57
C TRP A 63 -18.26 -7.97 -11.21
N GLN A 64 -18.51 -9.25 -10.90
CA GLN A 64 -19.05 -9.67 -9.62
C GLN A 64 -18.10 -10.66 -8.95
N ILE A 65 -17.95 -10.50 -7.64
CA ILE A 65 -17.20 -11.43 -6.80
C ILE A 65 -18.21 -12.33 -6.10
N GLY A 66 -18.13 -13.63 -6.39
CA GLY A 66 -18.86 -14.65 -5.65
C GLY A 66 -18.19 -14.90 -4.31
N ALA A 67 -18.75 -14.37 -3.22
CA ALA A 67 -18.30 -14.65 -1.85
C ALA A 67 -19.51 -15.01 -0.98
N ALA A 68 -19.35 -16.01 -0.10
CA ALA A 68 -20.42 -16.42 0.82
C ALA A 68 -20.70 -15.36 1.90
N GLU A 69 -19.73 -14.50 2.19
CA GLU A 69 -19.86 -13.34 3.07
C GLU A 69 -19.46 -12.07 2.31
N HIS A 70 -20.31 -11.04 2.36
CA HIS A 70 -20.12 -9.73 1.70
C HIS A 70 -19.26 -8.78 2.55
N SER A 71 -18.20 -9.29 3.19
CA SER A 71 -17.23 -8.43 3.87
C SER A 71 -16.52 -7.51 2.86
N PHE A 72 -15.92 -6.42 3.35
CA PHE A 72 -15.10 -5.52 2.53
C PHE A 72 -14.06 -6.34 1.74
N GLN A 73 -14.22 -6.39 0.42
CA GLN A 73 -13.38 -7.18 -0.47
C GLN A 73 -12.11 -6.39 -0.79
N ILE A 74 -11.08 -6.60 0.01
CA ILE A 74 -9.80 -5.90 -0.08
C ILE A 74 -8.70 -6.92 -0.41
N LEU A 75 -7.83 -6.59 -1.36
CA LEU A 75 -6.56 -7.29 -1.56
C LEU A 75 -5.46 -6.57 -0.77
N TYR A 76 -4.61 -7.35 -0.12
CA TYR A 76 -3.49 -6.86 0.68
C TYR A 76 -2.36 -7.91 0.64
N PRO A 77 -1.11 -7.55 0.96
CA PRO A 77 -0.01 -8.52 0.92
C PRO A 77 -0.20 -9.57 2.02
N GLN A 78 0.23 -10.81 1.73
CA GLN A 78 0.22 -11.87 2.75
C GLN A 78 1.10 -11.52 3.97
N PHE A 79 2.20 -10.81 3.72
CA PHE A 79 3.11 -10.31 4.74
C PHE A 79 3.51 -8.88 4.44
N ASP A 80 3.40 -8.02 5.44
CA ASP A 80 3.96 -6.67 5.38
C ASP A 80 5.49 -6.72 5.35
N VAL A 81 6.11 -5.72 4.73
CA VAL A 81 7.56 -5.67 4.56
C VAL A 81 8.15 -4.72 5.59
N ARG A 82 9.10 -5.23 6.40
CA ARG A 82 9.92 -4.38 7.25
C ARG A 82 11.15 -3.91 6.50
N ILE A 83 11.40 -2.61 6.53
CA ILE A 83 12.54 -1.99 5.86
C ILE A 83 13.21 -0.98 6.78
N GLY A 84 14.46 -0.64 6.46
CA GLY A 84 15.16 0.45 7.14
C GLY A 84 14.43 1.77 6.95
N ARG A 85 14.63 2.70 7.90
CA ARG A 85 14.10 4.06 7.83
C ARG A 85 14.86 4.91 6.80
N ASP A 86 14.68 4.56 5.54
CA ASP A 86 15.40 5.07 4.37
C ASP A 86 14.43 5.22 3.20
N VAL A 87 14.44 6.38 2.54
CA VAL A 87 13.53 6.70 1.43
C VAL A 87 13.80 5.82 0.22
N ASP A 88 15.07 5.44 -0.01
CA ASP A 88 15.43 4.57 -1.14
C ASP A 88 14.86 3.16 -0.95
N ALA A 89 14.79 2.68 0.30
CA ALA A 89 14.14 1.41 0.63
C ALA A 89 12.63 1.47 0.37
N VAL A 90 11.97 2.59 0.68
CA VAL A 90 10.55 2.80 0.38
C VAL A 90 10.32 2.81 -1.13
N ALA A 91 11.15 3.54 -1.89
CA ALA A 91 11.05 3.61 -3.34
C ALA A 91 11.21 2.23 -4.01
N LEU A 92 12.12 1.40 -3.47
CA LEU A 92 12.29 0.02 -3.94
C LEU A 92 11.04 -0.83 -3.72
N GLU A 93 10.38 -0.72 -2.57
CA GLU A 93 9.13 -1.44 -2.30
C GLU A 93 7.97 -0.96 -3.18
N LEU A 94 7.89 0.35 -3.46
CA LEU A 94 6.94 0.89 -4.44
C LEU A 94 7.13 0.26 -5.82
N GLN A 95 8.38 0.19 -6.29
CA GLN A 95 8.71 -0.42 -7.58
C GLN A 95 8.35 -1.92 -7.61
N ARG A 96 8.63 -2.65 -6.52
CA ARG A 96 8.27 -4.08 -6.39
C ARG A 96 6.76 -4.28 -6.41
N LEU A 97 6.00 -3.42 -5.75
CA LEU A 97 4.54 -3.45 -5.77
C LEU A 97 4.01 -3.22 -7.18
N GLU A 98 4.48 -2.17 -7.85
CA GLU A 98 4.08 -1.84 -9.22
C GLU A 98 4.36 -3.02 -10.17
N GLN A 99 5.55 -3.63 -10.09
CA GLN A 99 5.89 -4.80 -10.90
C GLN A 99 4.96 -5.99 -10.64
N ARG A 100 4.59 -6.25 -9.37
CA ARG A 100 3.68 -7.34 -9.02
C ARG A 100 2.27 -7.10 -9.55
N LEU A 101 1.74 -5.90 -9.38
CA LEU A 101 0.38 -5.57 -9.83
C LEU A 101 0.28 -5.52 -11.36
N ASN A 102 1.30 -5.01 -12.05
CA ASN A 102 1.35 -5.00 -13.51
C ASN A 102 1.51 -6.41 -14.11
N GLY A 103 2.02 -7.37 -13.34
CA GLY A 103 2.17 -8.75 -13.77
C GLY A 103 0.91 -9.61 -13.66
N LEU A 104 -0.20 -9.07 -13.14
CA LEU A 104 -1.45 -9.82 -12.99
C LEU A 104 -2.18 -9.91 -14.35
N ASP A 105 -2.00 -11.03 -15.05
CA ASP A 105 -2.74 -11.37 -16.26
C ASP A 105 -3.76 -12.46 -15.99
N LEU A 106 -5.03 -12.10 -15.78
CA LEU A 106 -6.11 -13.05 -15.50
C LEU A 106 -6.42 -14.02 -16.66
N ALA A 107 -5.83 -13.82 -17.85
CA ALA A 107 -5.97 -14.70 -18.99
C ALA A 107 -4.78 -15.67 -19.16
N ASP A 108 -3.75 -15.57 -18.32
CA ASP A 108 -2.58 -16.45 -18.39
C ASP A 108 -3.01 -17.91 -18.12
N PRO A 109 -2.82 -18.84 -19.09
CA PRO A 109 -3.20 -20.24 -18.93
C PRO A 109 -2.35 -21.01 -17.91
N ALA A 110 -1.26 -20.42 -17.42
CA ALA A 110 -0.38 -21.01 -16.42
C ALA A 110 -0.71 -20.61 -14.96
N LEU A 111 -1.73 -19.75 -14.75
CA LEU A 111 -2.23 -19.38 -13.42
C LEU A 111 -2.82 -20.56 -12.62
#